data_AF-A0A1J4JHI4-F1
#
_entry.id   AF-A0A1J4JHI4-F1
#
_cell.length_a   1.000
_cell.length_b   1.000
_cell.length_c   1.000
_cell.angle_alpha   90.00
_cell.angle_beta   90.00
_cell.angle_gamma   90.00
#
_symmetry.space_group_name_H-M   'P 1'
#
loop_
_entity.id
_entity.type
_entity.pdbx_description
1 polymer ?
#
loop_
_entity_poly.entity_id
_entity_poly.type
_entity_poly.pdbx_seq_one_letter_code
_entity_poly.pdbx_strand_id
1 'polypeptide(L)'
;MLFFIFSVYATAIQCNETLPSEMVCLDNDIHPCILDQTSTFLCYVFPSTNCEGERSFNLSFPCRYCYQLPSESIYCNPPKFCKFQMKDSLSSCFATERCVGNSSFYRREKCRHTTKSQKTAVFLSLFLGAVGADRFYLGHYTTAAFKLITVGGFGIAYTIDLLLIIAGYLGPKDGSGYIERL
;
A
#
# COMPACT_ATOMS: atom_id res chain seq x y z
N MET A 1 6.39 -47.44 -13.54
CA MET A 1 5.65 -46.17 -13.68
C MET A 1 4.94 -45.92 -12.35
N LEU A 2 5.64 -45.35 -11.37
CA LEU A 2 5.10 -45.06 -10.03
C LEU A 2 4.69 -43.58 -10.01
N PHE A 3 3.38 -43.34 -9.94
CA PHE A 3 2.81 -42.01 -9.76
C PHE A 3 3.00 -41.56 -8.31
N PHE A 4 3.88 -40.59 -8.09
CA PHE A 4 3.94 -39.84 -6.84
C PHE A 4 2.72 -38.93 -6.75
N ILE A 5 1.74 -39.32 -5.93
CA ILE A 5 0.62 -38.46 -5.53
C ILE A 5 1.16 -37.57 -4.40
N PHE A 6 1.60 -36.36 -4.74
CA PHE A 6 1.83 -35.32 -3.74
C PHE A 6 0.45 -34.84 -3.25
N SER A 7 0.04 -35.35 -2.09
CA SER A 7 -1.10 -34.81 -1.35
C SER A 7 -0.71 -33.42 -0.82
N VAL A 8 -1.28 -32.38 -1.42
CA VAL A 8 -1.21 -31.01 -0.89
C VAL A 8 -2.20 -30.94 0.27
N TYR A 9 -1.74 -31.27 1.47
CA TYR A 9 -2.47 -30.94 2.69
C TYR A 9 -2.26 -29.44 2.97
N ALA A 10 -3.31 -28.65 2.80
CA ALA A 10 -3.35 -27.28 3.31
C ALA A 10 -3.51 -27.37 4.84
N THR A 11 -2.40 -27.28 5.58
CA THR A 11 -2.43 -27.19 7.04
C THR A 11 -3.04 -25.85 7.44
N ALA A 12 -4.09 -25.87 8.27
CA ALA A 12 -4.65 -24.66 8.85
C ALA A 12 -3.58 -23.96 9.71
N ILE A 13 -3.50 -22.63 9.62
CA ILE A 13 -2.58 -21.81 10.44
C ILE A 13 -3.10 -21.79 11.88
N GLN A 14 -2.22 -22.09 12.83
CA GLN A 14 -2.54 -22.00 14.25
C GLN A 14 -2.52 -20.54 14.72
N CYS A 15 -3.46 -20.15 15.60
CA CYS A 15 -3.63 -18.74 15.98
C CYS A 15 -2.38 -18.10 16.62
N ASN A 16 -1.50 -18.89 17.26
CA ASN A 16 -0.23 -18.45 17.83
C ASN A 16 0.85 -18.08 16.79
N GLU A 17 0.76 -18.61 15.57
CA GLU A 17 1.70 -18.40 14.47
C GLU A 17 1.23 -17.36 13.46
N THR A 18 0.10 -16.70 13.74
CA THR A 18 -0.44 -15.62 12.89
C THR A 18 0.48 -14.39 12.86
N LEU A 19 0.37 -13.62 11.78
CA LEU A 19 1.16 -12.40 11.60
C LEU A 19 0.88 -11.39 12.72
N PRO A 20 1.88 -10.60 13.16
CA PRO A 20 1.66 -9.57 14.19
C PRO A 20 0.64 -8.50 13.80
N SER A 21 0.48 -8.23 12.50
CA SER A 21 -0.54 -7.32 11.95
C SER A 21 -1.99 -7.80 12.11
N GLU A 22 -2.17 -9.08 12.43
CA GLU A 22 -3.46 -9.76 12.52
C GLU A 22 -3.93 -10.02 13.97
N MET A 23 -3.19 -9.47 14.92
CA MET A 23 -3.48 -9.57 16.34
C MET A 23 -3.11 -8.27 17.07
N VAL A 24 -3.46 -8.19 18.34
CA VAL A 24 -3.20 -7.04 19.21
C VAL A 24 -2.88 -7.54 20.61
N CYS A 25 -1.89 -6.93 21.24
CA CYS A 25 -1.41 -7.30 22.56
C CYS A 25 -1.68 -6.17 23.55
N LEU A 26 -2.21 -6.54 24.72
CA LEU A 26 -2.54 -5.61 25.79
C LEU A 26 -1.40 -5.54 26.80
N ASP A 27 -1.13 -4.34 27.31
CA ASP A 27 -0.29 -4.13 28.49
C ASP A 27 -1.14 -4.22 29.76
N ASN A 28 -0.50 -4.48 30.89
CA ASN A 28 -1.16 -4.40 32.19
C ASN A 28 -1.17 -2.94 32.66
N ASP A 29 -2.34 -2.29 32.66
CA ASP A 29 -2.53 -0.88 33.01
C ASP A 29 -1.98 -0.48 34.41
N ILE A 30 -1.74 -1.46 35.30
CA ILE A 30 -1.29 -1.26 36.69
C ILE A 30 0.21 -0.95 36.76
N HIS A 31 1.03 -1.56 35.89
CA HIS A 31 2.47 -1.34 35.81
C HIS A 31 2.87 -1.34 34.34
N PRO A 32 3.12 -0.16 33.72
CA PRO A 32 3.55 -0.10 32.34
C PRO A 32 4.83 -0.90 32.18
N CYS A 33 4.92 -1.67 31.10
CA CYS A 33 6.12 -2.44 30.84
C CYS A 33 7.34 -1.53 30.66
N ILE A 34 8.50 -1.98 31.16
CA ILE A 34 9.76 -1.25 30.98
C ILE A 34 10.16 -1.36 29.52
N LEU A 35 10.33 -0.21 28.85
CA LEU A 35 10.67 -0.15 27.42
C LEU A 35 11.91 -1.00 27.11
N ASP A 36 11.86 -1.78 26.04
CA ASP A 36 12.90 -2.74 25.60
C ASP A 36 13.16 -3.94 26.54
N GLN A 37 12.47 -4.04 27.69
CA GLN A 37 12.52 -5.23 28.53
C GLN A 37 11.54 -6.30 28.05
N THR A 38 11.97 -7.56 28.04
CA THR A 38 11.11 -8.69 27.68
C THR A 38 10.07 -8.95 28.77
N SER A 39 8.80 -8.78 28.41
CA SER A 39 7.65 -9.02 29.29
C SER A 39 6.64 -9.93 28.60
N THR A 40 5.80 -10.60 29.40
CA THR A 40 4.72 -11.44 28.90
C THR A 40 3.45 -10.61 28.72
N PHE A 41 2.96 -10.53 27.48
CA PHE A 41 1.74 -9.81 27.13
C PHE A 41 0.64 -10.77 26.71
N LEU A 42 -0.60 -10.43 27.04
CA LEU A 42 -1.78 -11.15 26.57
C LEU A 42 -2.15 -10.61 25.19
N CYS A 43 -2.08 -11.48 24.19
CA CYS A 43 -2.39 -11.15 22.80
C CYS A 43 -3.68 -11.84 22.38
N TYR A 44 -4.47 -11.12 21.57
CA TYR A 44 -5.70 -11.65 20.97
C TYR A 44 -5.68 -11.46 19.45
N VAL A 45 -6.10 -12.49 18.73
CA VAL A 45 -6.18 -12.49 17.27
C VAL A 45 -7.52 -11.91 16.81
N PHE A 46 -7.52 -11.13 15.72
CA PHE A 46 -8.75 -10.56 15.18
C PHE A 46 -9.74 -11.64 14.73
N PRO A 47 -11.06 -11.42 14.86
CA PRO A 47 -12.07 -12.38 14.41
C PRO A 47 -12.10 -12.56 12.89
N SER A 48 -11.52 -11.62 12.13
CA SER A 48 -11.43 -11.67 10.66
C SER A 48 -10.41 -12.67 10.12
N THR A 49 -9.51 -13.18 10.97
CA THR A 49 -8.43 -14.08 10.54
C THR A 49 -8.86 -15.53 10.74
N ASN A 50 -8.69 -16.36 9.71
CA ASN A 50 -9.04 -17.77 9.79
C ASN A 50 -7.87 -18.56 10.38
N CYS A 51 -7.86 -18.72 11.70
CA CYS A 51 -6.87 -19.51 12.43
C CYS A 51 -7.55 -20.54 13.34
N GLU A 52 -6.85 -21.63 13.59
CA GLU A 52 -7.29 -22.72 14.45
C GLU A 52 -6.63 -22.62 15.84
N GLY A 53 -7.38 -22.94 16.90
CA GLY A 53 -6.91 -22.93 18.29
C GLY A 53 -7.44 -21.78 19.14
N GLU A 54 -6.77 -21.54 20.27
CA GLU A 54 -7.13 -20.48 21.20
C GLU A 54 -6.78 -19.10 20.64
N ARG A 55 -7.74 -18.17 20.68
CA ARG A 55 -7.56 -16.80 20.14
C ARG A 55 -6.85 -15.86 21.12
N SER A 56 -6.74 -16.24 22.38
CA SER A 56 -6.03 -15.53 23.44
C SER A 56 -4.82 -16.36 23.86
N PHE A 57 -3.63 -15.78 23.83
CA PHE A 57 -2.42 -16.46 24.28
C PHE A 57 -1.40 -15.47 24.81
N ASN A 58 -0.52 -15.97 25.68
CA ASN A 58 0.55 -15.18 26.26
C ASN A 58 1.81 -15.27 25.39
N LEU A 59 2.34 -14.14 24.96
CA LEU A 59 3.60 -14.05 24.22
C LEU A 59 4.63 -13.26 25.02
N SER A 60 5.91 -13.64 24.89
CA SER A 60 7.04 -12.91 25.45
C SER A 60 7.82 -12.18 24.36
N PHE A 61 7.94 -10.86 24.47
CA PHE A 61 8.71 -10.02 23.54
C PHE A 61 9.13 -8.70 24.25
N PRO A 62 10.14 -7.97 23.74
CA PRO A 62 10.52 -6.68 24.31
C PRO A 62 9.37 -5.68 24.24
N CYS A 63 9.10 -5.00 25.36
CA CYS A 63 8.08 -3.97 25.45
C CYS A 63 8.37 -2.81 24.48
N ARG A 64 7.64 -2.76 23.38
CA ARG A 64 7.57 -1.61 22.46
C ARG A 64 6.16 -1.42 21.96
N TYR A 65 5.69 -0.18 21.94
CA TYR A 65 4.39 0.13 21.34
C TYR A 65 4.48 0.08 19.81
N CYS A 66 3.43 -0.40 19.15
CA CYS A 66 3.40 -0.58 17.69
C CYS A 66 3.77 0.69 16.89
N TYR A 67 3.42 1.87 17.39
CA TYR A 67 3.73 3.15 16.76
C TYR A 67 5.19 3.64 16.97
N GLN A 68 5.94 3.03 17.90
CA GLN A 68 7.34 3.37 18.22
C GLN A 68 8.36 2.40 17.58
N LEU A 69 7.89 1.41 16.83
CA LEU A 69 8.77 0.47 16.13
C LEU A 69 9.68 1.20 15.12
N PRO A 70 10.89 0.68 14.86
CA PRO A 70 11.74 1.19 13.80
C PRO A 70 11.04 1.06 12.44
N SER A 71 11.41 1.89 11.47
CA SER A 71 10.82 1.89 10.13
C SER A 71 11.03 0.58 9.35
N GLU A 72 12.01 -0.25 9.75
CA GLU A 72 12.27 -1.56 9.14
C GLU A 72 11.22 -2.60 9.53
N SER A 73 10.62 -2.48 10.72
CA SER A 73 9.60 -3.40 11.25
C SER A 73 8.17 -2.87 11.05
N ILE A 74 7.98 -1.84 10.23
CA ILE A 74 6.69 -1.23 9.91
C ILE A 74 6.50 -1.25 8.41
N TYR A 75 5.42 -1.88 7.95
CA TYR A 75 5.00 -1.82 6.56
C TYR A 75 3.79 -0.90 6.41
N CYS A 76 3.93 0.17 5.62
CA CYS A 76 2.87 1.11 5.31
C CYS A 76 2.32 0.89 3.90
N ASN A 77 1.00 0.89 3.76
CA ASN A 77 0.38 0.92 2.45
C ASN A 77 0.64 2.29 1.79
N PRO A 78 1.12 2.33 0.54
CA PRO A 78 1.33 3.59 -0.14
C PRO A 78 0.01 4.35 -0.28
N PRO A 79 0.00 5.67 -0.05
CA PRO A 79 -1.22 6.46 -0.19
C PRO A 79 -1.74 6.39 -1.63
N LYS A 80 -2.95 5.84 -1.81
CA LYS A 80 -3.58 5.66 -3.14
C LYS A 80 -3.95 6.96 -3.84
N PHE A 81 -4.08 8.05 -3.08
CA PHE A 81 -4.47 9.36 -3.57
C PHE A 81 -3.44 10.40 -3.13
N CYS A 82 -2.26 10.36 -3.75
CA CYS A 82 -1.33 11.49 -3.75
C CYS A 82 -1.90 12.62 -4.62
N LYS A 83 -3.06 13.16 -4.23
CA LYS A 83 -3.70 14.29 -4.89
C LYS A 83 -2.83 15.53 -4.68
N PHE A 84 -2.33 16.07 -5.80
CA PHE A 84 -1.94 17.46 -6.08
C PHE A 84 -1.08 18.27 -5.13
N GLN A 85 -0.82 17.86 -3.91
CA GLN A 85 0.00 18.58 -2.98
C GLN A 85 1.06 17.63 -2.45
N MET A 86 2.30 18.13 -2.41
CA MET A 86 3.46 17.49 -1.80
C MET A 86 3.32 17.39 -0.27
N LYS A 87 2.10 17.31 0.25
CA LYS A 87 1.84 17.24 1.68
C LYS A 87 1.79 15.78 2.09
N ASP A 88 2.41 15.47 3.22
CA ASP A 88 2.41 14.11 3.76
C ASP A 88 0.96 13.62 3.89
N SER A 89 0.72 12.43 3.34
CA SER A 89 -0.61 11.84 3.30
C SER A 89 -0.74 10.80 4.41
N LEU A 90 -1.97 10.66 4.93
CA LEU A 90 -2.27 9.68 5.95
C LEU A 90 -2.30 8.28 5.31
N SER A 91 -1.35 7.43 5.68
CA SER A 91 -1.29 6.03 5.26
C SER A 91 -1.58 5.09 6.43
N SER A 92 -2.23 3.96 6.13
CA SER A 92 -2.35 2.85 7.09
C SER A 92 -1.08 2.03 7.11
N CYS A 93 -0.56 1.81 8.31
CA CYS A 93 0.68 1.09 8.59
C CYS A 93 0.40 -0.09 9.52
N PHE A 94 1.19 -1.14 9.34
CA PHE A 94 1.07 -2.40 10.05
C PHE A 94 2.42 -2.78 10.64
N ALA A 95 2.42 -3.26 11.88
CA ALA A 95 3.61 -3.81 12.51
C ALA A 95 3.94 -5.20 11.94
N THR A 96 5.20 -5.39 11.56
CA THR A 96 5.74 -6.68 11.10
C THR A 96 6.32 -7.49 12.25
N GLU A 97 6.75 -6.82 13.33
CA GLU A 97 7.22 -7.44 14.56
C GLU A 97 6.15 -7.38 15.67
N ARG A 98 6.33 -8.21 16.70
CA ARG A 98 5.43 -8.27 17.86
C ARG A 98 5.55 -6.97 18.67
N CYS A 99 4.41 -6.33 18.96
CA CYS A 99 4.35 -5.02 19.62
C CYS A 99 3.09 -4.89 20.48
N VAL A 100 3.10 -3.89 21.37
CA VAL A 100 2.00 -3.59 22.30
C VAL A 100 1.04 -2.57 21.69
N GLY A 101 -0.26 -2.82 21.86
CA GLY A 101 -1.34 -1.98 21.37
C GLY A 101 -1.83 -2.39 19.97
N ASN A 102 -2.53 -1.46 19.31
CA ASN A 102 -3.08 -1.73 17.98
C ASN A 102 -1.96 -1.87 16.95
N SER A 103 -1.88 -3.05 16.32
CA SER A 103 -0.89 -3.38 15.28
C SER A 103 -1.14 -2.65 13.97
N SER A 104 -2.33 -2.09 13.78
CA SER A 104 -2.68 -1.18 12.68
C SER A 104 -2.76 0.27 13.18
N PHE A 105 -1.99 1.15 12.57
CA PHE A 105 -1.97 2.56 12.95
C PHE A 105 -1.83 3.46 11.73
N TYR A 106 -2.12 4.74 11.92
CA TYR A 106 -1.99 5.73 10.86
C TYR A 106 -0.71 6.53 11.05
N ARG A 107 0.07 6.68 9.98
CA ARG A 107 1.28 7.48 9.94
C ARG A 107 1.26 8.38 8.73
N ARG A 108 1.93 9.53 8.83
CA ARG A 108 2.15 10.43 7.70
C ARG A 108 3.39 9.98 6.96
N GLU A 109 3.20 9.49 5.75
CA GLU A 109 4.29 9.03 4.90
C GLU A 109 4.40 9.92 3.66
N LYS A 110 5.63 9.99 3.13
CA LYS A 110 5.89 10.71 1.89
C LYS A 110 5.27 9.95 0.73
N CYS A 111 4.67 10.69 -0.19
CA CYS A 111 4.17 10.11 -1.42
C CYS A 111 5.32 9.51 -2.25
N ARG A 112 5.11 8.30 -2.78
CA ARG A 112 6.03 7.71 -3.74
C ARG A 112 5.88 8.44 -5.07
N HIS A 113 6.97 9.02 -5.57
CA HIS A 113 7.03 9.60 -6.90
C HIS A 113 7.49 8.51 -7.90
N THR A 114 6.86 8.46 -9.07
CA THR A 114 7.33 7.63 -10.19
C THR A 114 8.48 8.31 -10.91
N THR A 115 9.13 7.63 -11.86
CA THR A 115 10.15 8.22 -12.76
C THR A 115 9.54 9.03 -13.91
N LYS A 116 8.22 9.20 -13.94
CA LYS A 116 7.50 9.94 -14.99
C LYS A 116 7.42 11.43 -14.66
N SER A 117 7.82 12.29 -15.58
CA SER A 117 7.65 13.75 -15.50
C SER A 117 6.33 14.21 -16.11
N GLN A 118 5.66 15.18 -15.46
CA GLN A 118 4.43 15.80 -15.99
C GLN A 118 4.71 16.60 -17.25
N LYS A 119 5.86 17.30 -17.32
CA LYS A 119 6.27 18.09 -18.49
C LYS A 119 6.36 17.22 -19.73
N THR A 120 7.00 16.06 -19.61
CA THR A 120 7.11 15.08 -20.70
C THR A 120 5.74 14.58 -21.14
N ALA A 121 4.83 14.31 -20.19
CA ALA A 121 3.47 13.90 -20.53
C ALA A 121 2.71 15.00 -21.28
N VAL A 122 2.87 16.28 -20.91
CA VAL A 122 2.28 17.42 -21.64
C VAL A 122 2.84 17.51 -23.05
N PHE A 123 4.16 17.45 -23.23
CA PHE A 123 4.76 17.47 -24.57
C PHE A 123 4.31 16.31 -25.43
N LEU A 124 4.24 15.11 -24.84
CA LEU A 124 3.78 13.91 -25.54
C LEU A 124 2.30 14.00 -25.91
N SER A 125 1.48 14.63 -25.07
CA SER A 125 0.07 14.92 -25.37
C SER A 125 -0.04 15.94 -26.50
N LEU A 126 0.76 17.01 -26.49
CA LEU A 126 0.74 18.05 -27.54
C LEU A 126 1.12 17.52 -28.92
N PHE A 127 2.21 16.74 -29.03
CA PHE A 127 2.71 16.28 -30.33
C PHE A 127 2.11 14.94 -30.77
N LEU A 128 1.86 14.01 -29.83
CA LEU A 128 1.43 12.63 -30.12
C LEU A 128 0.12 12.24 -29.39
N GLY A 129 -0.67 13.21 -28.93
CA GLY A 129 -1.91 12.95 -28.18
C GLY A 129 -3.04 12.33 -29.03
N ALA A 130 -3.07 12.59 -30.34
CA ALA A 130 -4.03 11.97 -31.26
C ALA A 130 -3.85 10.44 -31.34
N VAL A 131 -2.61 9.96 -31.20
CA VAL A 131 -2.24 8.54 -31.13
C VAL A 131 -2.39 8.00 -29.69
N GLY A 132 -2.52 8.88 -28.70
CA GLY A 132 -2.64 8.52 -27.28
C GLY A 132 -1.30 8.16 -26.61
N ALA A 133 -0.18 8.65 -27.14
CA ALA A 133 1.16 8.36 -26.60
C ALA A 133 1.33 8.84 -25.15
N ASP A 134 0.68 9.94 -24.79
CA ASP A 134 0.57 10.46 -23.43
C ASP A 134 -0.02 9.42 -22.45
N ARG A 135 -1.09 8.73 -22.85
CA ARG A 135 -1.72 7.67 -22.06
C ARG A 135 -0.88 6.39 -22.03
N PHE A 136 -0.18 6.05 -23.10
CA PHE A 136 0.81 4.96 -23.10
C PHE A 136 1.94 5.22 -22.10
N TYR A 137 2.47 6.46 -22.08
CA TYR A 137 3.55 6.85 -21.17
C TYR A 137 3.15 6.74 -19.68
N LEU A 138 1.89 7.06 -19.37
CA LEU A 138 1.29 6.98 -18.03
C LEU A 138 0.88 5.54 -17.62
N GLY A 139 0.93 4.56 -18.55
CA GLY A 139 0.56 3.17 -18.31
C GLY A 139 -0.92 2.84 -18.53
N HIS A 140 -1.71 3.77 -19.10
CA HIS A 140 -3.14 3.60 -19.37
C HIS A 140 -3.39 2.93 -20.73
N TYR A 141 -2.84 1.72 -20.92
CA TYR A 141 -2.83 0.99 -22.21
C TYR A 141 -4.21 0.79 -22.82
N THR A 142 -5.22 0.43 -22.02
CA THR A 142 -6.58 0.14 -22.51
C THR A 142 -7.22 1.37 -23.13
N THR A 143 -7.13 2.51 -22.45
CA THR A 143 -7.69 3.76 -22.94
C THR A 143 -6.87 4.36 -24.09
N ALA A 144 -5.57 4.09 -24.13
CA ALA A 144 -4.72 4.48 -25.25
C ALA A 144 -5.05 3.66 -26.50
N ALA A 145 -5.26 2.35 -26.38
CA ALA A 145 -5.70 1.49 -27.48
C ALA A 145 -7.09 1.90 -28.00
N PHE A 146 -8.01 2.27 -27.11
CA PHE A 146 -9.34 2.76 -27.52
C PHE A 146 -9.25 4.05 -28.36
N LYS A 147 -8.33 4.97 -28.03
CA LYS A 147 -8.05 6.15 -28.86
C LYS A 147 -7.54 5.77 -30.26
N LEU A 148 -6.67 4.78 -30.37
CA LEU A 148 -6.14 4.34 -31.67
C LEU A 148 -7.25 3.78 -32.56
N ILE A 149 -8.12 2.93 -32.00
CA ILE A 149 -9.24 2.33 -32.73
C ILE A 149 -10.24 3.40 -33.19
N THR A 150 -10.46 4.44 -32.38
CA THR A 150 -11.36 5.55 -32.69
C THR A 150 -10.70 6.68 -33.49
N VAL A 151 -9.51 6.45 -34.05
CA VAL A 151 -8.72 7.44 -34.82
C VAL A 151 -8.57 8.76 -34.06
N GLY A 152 -8.19 8.69 -32.79
CA GLY A 152 -7.92 9.86 -31.95
C GLY A 152 -9.16 10.65 -31.52
N GLY A 153 -10.36 10.08 -31.64
CA GLY A 153 -11.58 10.64 -31.05
C GLY A 153 -11.91 12.07 -31.50
N PHE A 154 -11.85 12.34 -32.82
CA PHE A 154 -12.24 13.60 -33.46
C PHE A 154 -11.60 14.88 -32.87
N GLY A 155 -10.47 14.75 -32.15
CA GLY A 155 -9.81 15.87 -31.45
C GLY A 155 -10.40 16.24 -30.09
N ILE A 156 -11.61 15.77 -29.75
CA ILE A 156 -12.23 16.01 -28.43
C ILE A 156 -11.49 15.23 -27.35
N ALA A 157 -11.24 13.94 -27.59
CA ALA A 157 -10.49 13.11 -26.65
C ALA A 157 -9.07 13.65 -26.42
N TYR A 158 -8.41 14.10 -27.49
CA TYR A 158 -7.13 14.80 -27.42
C TYR A 158 -7.18 16.04 -26.49
N THR A 159 -8.16 16.92 -26.71
CA THR A 159 -8.24 18.21 -25.98
C THR A 159 -8.53 17.99 -24.49
N ILE A 160 -9.45 17.06 -24.17
CA ILE A 160 -9.78 16.70 -22.79
C ILE A 160 -8.55 16.12 -22.09
N ASP A 161 -7.79 15.26 -22.76
CA ASP A 161 -6.60 14.66 -22.16
C ASP A 161 -5.49 15.67 -21.90
N LEU A 162 -5.26 16.59 -22.84
CA LEU A 162 -4.30 17.67 -22.63
C LEU A 162 -4.68 18.52 -21.40
N LEU A 163 -5.96 18.89 -21.28
CA LEU A 163 -6.45 19.66 -20.13
C LEU A 163 -6.28 18.90 -18.82
N LEU A 164 -6.61 17.60 -18.79
CA LEU A 164 -6.50 16.77 -17.60
C LEU A 164 -5.04 16.58 -17.15
N ILE A 165 -4.09 16.48 -18.09
CA ILE A 165 -2.66 16.36 -17.77
C ILE A 165 -2.10 17.69 -17.27
N ILE A 166 -2.44 18.82 -17.92
CA ILE A 166 -1.99 20.15 -17.49
C ILE A 166 -2.56 20.48 -16.11
N ALA A 167 -3.86 20.27 -15.92
CA ALA A 167 -4.49 20.49 -14.64
C ALA A 167 -3.88 19.58 -13.56
N GLY A 168 -3.35 18.41 -13.93
CA GLY A 168 -2.73 17.42 -13.05
C GLY A 168 -3.70 16.33 -12.54
N TYR A 169 -4.92 16.30 -13.09
CA TYR A 169 -5.96 15.30 -12.78
C TYR A 169 -5.65 13.93 -13.36
N LEU A 170 -4.95 13.89 -14.48
CA LEU A 170 -4.48 12.63 -15.06
C LEU A 170 -3.03 12.38 -14.62
N GLY A 171 -2.83 11.30 -13.86
CA GLY A 171 -1.54 10.86 -13.36
C GLY A 171 -1.19 9.43 -13.78
N PRO A 172 0.01 8.95 -13.38
CA PRO A 172 0.45 7.58 -13.62
C PRO A 172 -0.56 6.56 -13.10
N LYS A 173 -0.75 5.46 -13.82
CA LYS A 173 -1.70 4.40 -13.45
C LYS A 173 -1.42 3.78 -12.08
N ASP A 174 -0.16 3.79 -11.65
CA ASP A 174 0.29 3.22 -10.37
C ASP A 174 -0.15 4.04 -9.14
N GLY A 175 -0.82 5.19 -9.32
CA GLY A 175 -1.26 6.08 -8.24
C GLY A 175 -0.15 6.92 -7.61
N SER A 176 1.08 6.77 -8.11
CA SER A 176 2.24 7.57 -7.73
C SER A 176 2.17 8.99 -8.30
N GLY A 177 2.82 9.94 -7.62
CA GLY A 177 2.94 11.31 -8.11
C GLY A 177 3.99 11.45 -9.23
N TYR A 178 3.88 12.48 -10.07
CA TYR A 178 4.93 12.87 -11.01
C TYR A 178 6.22 13.26 -10.27
N ILE A 179 7.41 13.03 -10.85
CA ILE A 179 8.68 13.52 -10.25
C ILE A 179 8.63 15.03 -10.10
N GLU A 180 8.22 15.70 -11.17
CA GLU A 180 8.10 17.15 -11.26
C GLU A 180 6.71 17.49 -11.75
N ARG A 181 6.12 18.51 -11.11
CA ARG A 181 4.90 19.17 -11.56
C ARG A 181 5.24 20.45 -12.33
N LEU A 182 4.40 20.78 -13.31
CA LEU A 182 4.46 22.03 -14.08
C LEU A 182 4.14 23.25 -13.21
#